data_AF-A0A2P6SP10-F1
#
_entry.id   AF-A0A2P6SP10-F1
#
_cell.length_a   1.000
_cell.length_b   1.000
_cell.length_c   1.000
_cell.angle_alpha   90.00
_cell.angle_beta   90.00
_cell.angle_gamma   90.00
#
_symmetry.space_group_name_H-M   'P 1'
#
loop_
_entity.id
_entity.type
_entity.pdbx_description
1 polymer ?
#
loop_
_entity_poly.entity_id
_entity_poly.type
_entity_poly.pdbx_seq_one_letter_code
_entity_poly.pdbx_strand_id
1 'polypeptide(L)'
;MTFDSGDTRRSLVIEKKNDRSRKRMRVQRLKYTCRTKIRLDVSGGDQERSSGDRQTEKDAGNSVKIVSVSFSSSLENDRVLSSSGDETRDGSRRSSYGVVSVAGRRREMEDAVRAEVGFAVDGKFDFFGVYDGHGGVDVARVCRERFHEVVAEAVEMEVVKGVKEEVDWERVMEGCFRKMDEEVNGISVAKTVGSTAVAAVVTEEQVVVANCGDCRAVLSSSGGTIALALSSDHKPDRADELERIEAAGGRVINWNGSRVLGVLSTSRSIGDQYLRPYVISKPEVTVTKRTEEDEFLVLASDGLWDVISNEVACQVVKKVLQGRIMTRRIINHDRDHVLLNYERPPNSATSSRISEAAAVLAELAMARGSKDNISVIVVDLRKLPN
;
A
#
# COMPACT_ATOMS: atom_id res chain seq x y z
N MET A 1 50.67 18.20 56.26
CA MET A 1 49.47 19.02 56.41
C MET A 1 48.72 18.92 55.09
N THR A 2 47.99 17.81 54.91
CA THR A 2 46.52 17.67 55.07
C THR A 2 45.75 18.36 53.94
N PHE A 3 45.17 17.50 53.11
CA PHE A 3 44.18 17.78 52.07
C PHE A 3 42.98 18.54 52.64
N ASP A 4 42.39 19.42 51.84
CA ASP A 4 40.99 19.77 52.02
C ASP A 4 40.28 19.86 50.67
N SER A 5 39.01 19.50 50.73
CA SER A 5 38.18 18.98 49.68
C SER A 5 36.84 19.70 49.71
N GLY A 6 36.33 20.01 48.52
CA GLY A 6 34.92 19.80 48.24
C GLY A 6 33.96 20.98 48.42
N ASP A 7 32.97 20.88 47.55
CA ASP A 7 31.59 21.36 47.67
C ASP A 7 31.24 22.74 47.07
N THR A 8 30.86 22.72 45.80
CA THR A 8 30.02 23.75 45.18
C THR A 8 28.60 23.21 44.96
N ARG A 9 27.79 23.29 46.01
CA ARG A 9 26.35 23.54 45.90
C ARG A 9 26.05 24.92 46.47
N ARG A 10 25.56 25.85 45.63
CA ARG A 10 24.66 26.94 46.05
C ARG A 10 23.99 27.63 44.87
N SER A 11 22.68 27.42 44.80
CA SER A 11 21.67 28.37 44.37
C SER A 11 21.81 29.75 45.01
N LEU A 12 21.49 30.83 44.29
CA LEU A 12 20.76 32.05 44.73
C LEU A 12 20.78 33.08 43.57
N VAL A 13 19.64 33.37 42.94
CA VAL A 13 18.76 34.55 43.16
C VAL A 13 19.37 35.86 42.65
N ILE A 14 18.75 36.44 41.61
CA ILE A 14 18.54 37.90 41.53
C ILE A 14 17.11 38.17 41.04
N GLU A 15 16.43 39.02 41.81
CA GLU A 15 15.04 39.44 41.72
C GLU A 15 14.73 40.43 40.59
N LYS A 16 13.42 40.52 40.34
CA LYS A 16 12.66 41.31 39.38
C LYS A 16 12.79 42.84 39.54
N LYS A 17 12.53 43.55 38.44
CA LYS A 17 11.60 44.71 38.38
C LYS A 17 11.03 44.82 36.96
N ASN A 18 9.81 44.32 36.76
CA ASN A 18 8.55 45.07 36.67
C ASN A 18 8.35 45.79 35.33
N ASP A 19 7.60 45.15 34.42
CA ASP A 19 6.54 45.87 33.72
C ASP A 19 5.31 44.97 33.50
N ARG A 20 4.13 45.56 33.66
CA ARG A 20 2.84 44.88 33.84
C ARG A 20 2.27 44.40 32.51
N SER A 21 2.30 43.09 32.26
CA SER A 21 1.36 42.42 31.34
C SER A 21 1.04 41.02 31.87
N ARG A 22 -0.10 40.87 32.54
CA ARG A 22 -0.64 39.56 32.94
C ARG A 22 -1.17 38.85 31.68
N LYS A 23 -0.32 38.10 30.98
CA LYS A 23 -0.80 37.07 30.04
C LYS A 23 -1.36 35.90 30.84
N ARG A 24 -2.68 35.88 30.99
CA ARG A 24 -3.47 34.76 31.50
C ARG A 24 -3.23 33.55 30.59
N MET A 25 -2.49 32.55 31.07
CA MET A 25 -2.40 31.26 30.38
C MET A 25 -3.80 30.67 30.30
N ARG A 26 -4.34 30.62 29.08
CA ARG A 26 -5.62 30.01 28.78
C ARG A 26 -5.35 28.52 28.66
N VAL A 27 -5.58 27.78 29.74
CA VAL A 27 -5.66 26.32 29.68
C VAL A 27 -6.90 25.99 28.85
N GLN A 28 -6.69 25.75 27.55
CA GLN A 28 -7.75 25.33 26.66
C GLN A 28 -7.85 23.81 26.78
N ARG A 29 -8.83 23.36 27.55
CA ARG A 29 -9.20 21.95 27.65
C ARG A 29 -9.68 21.51 26.27
N LEU A 30 -8.84 20.84 25.50
CA LEU A 30 -9.22 20.20 24.23
C LEU A 30 -10.34 19.20 24.55
N LYS A 31 -11.56 19.56 24.15
CA LYS A 31 -12.71 18.65 24.18
C LYS A 31 -12.50 17.63 23.06
N TYR A 32 -11.90 16.50 23.39
CA TYR A 32 -12.03 15.30 22.56
C TYR A 32 -13.48 14.83 22.63
N THR A 33 -14.23 15.06 21.56
CA THR A 33 -15.50 14.38 21.35
C THR A 33 -15.57 13.95 19.89
N CYS A 34 -15.16 12.72 19.61
CA CYS A 34 -15.62 11.99 18.44
C CYS A 34 -16.37 10.76 18.94
N ARG A 35 -17.69 10.93 19.06
CA ARG A 35 -18.63 9.81 19.21
C ARG A 35 -19.31 9.67 17.85
N THR A 36 -18.77 8.85 16.98
CA THR A 36 -19.40 8.56 15.68
C THR A 36 -20.03 7.18 15.76
N LYS A 37 -21.36 7.13 15.64
CA LYS A 37 -22.11 5.90 15.48
C LYS A 37 -22.04 5.48 14.01
N ILE A 38 -21.44 4.32 13.75
CA ILE A 38 -21.52 3.66 12.45
C ILE A 38 -22.58 2.55 12.59
N ARG A 39 -23.57 2.53 11.70
CA ARG A 39 -24.43 1.35 11.50
C ARG A 39 -24.00 0.71 10.18
N LEU A 40 -23.34 -0.43 10.30
CA LEU A 40 -23.04 -1.34 9.20
C LEU A 40 -23.95 -2.55 9.39
N ASP A 41 -24.91 -2.76 8.50
CA ASP A 41 -25.60 -4.05 8.41
C ASP A 41 -24.78 -4.94 7.47
N VAL A 42 -24.11 -5.92 8.06
CA VAL A 42 -23.54 -7.06 7.35
C VAL A 42 -24.43 -8.24 7.71
N SER A 43 -25.40 -8.56 6.85
CA SER A 43 -26.25 -9.74 7.05
C SER A 43 -25.50 -10.97 6.57
N GLY A 44 -24.77 -11.63 7.48
CA GLY A 44 -24.26 -12.99 7.32
C GLY A 44 -25.15 -13.94 8.12
N GLY A 45 -25.80 -14.89 7.44
CA GLY A 45 -26.55 -15.95 8.12
C GLY A 45 -25.64 -17.14 8.40
N ASP A 46 -25.30 -17.34 9.67
CA ASP A 46 -24.86 -18.64 10.19
C ASP A 46 -26.08 -19.57 10.24
N GLN A 47 -26.06 -20.71 9.55
CA GLN A 47 -26.85 -21.87 9.97
C GLN A 47 -26.10 -23.18 9.75
N GLU A 48 -26.02 -23.92 10.86
CA GLU A 48 -25.66 -25.32 10.99
C GLU A 48 -26.54 -26.24 10.15
N ARG A 49 -26.00 -27.43 9.88
CA ARG A 49 -26.54 -28.54 9.11
C ARG A 49 -27.97 -28.95 9.53
N SER A 50 -28.87 -29.10 8.56
CA SER A 50 -29.81 -30.24 8.50
C SER A 50 -30.29 -30.50 7.08
N SER A 51 -30.58 -31.78 6.82
CA SER A 51 -30.88 -32.47 5.56
C SER A 51 -32.16 -32.05 4.83
N GLY A 52 -32.13 -32.07 3.49
CA GLY A 52 -33.35 -32.14 2.65
C GLY A 52 -33.19 -31.53 1.25
N ASP A 53 -33.46 -32.35 0.23
CA ASP A 53 -33.20 -32.15 -1.20
C ASP A 53 -34.17 -31.18 -1.92
N ARG A 54 -33.63 -30.27 -2.76
CA ARG A 54 -34.05 -29.88 -4.14
C ARG A 54 -33.63 -28.46 -4.55
N GLN A 55 -33.11 -28.40 -5.78
CA GLN A 55 -32.54 -27.25 -6.50
C GLN A 55 -33.45 -26.01 -6.59
N THR A 56 -32.86 -24.84 -6.31
CA THR A 56 -33.01 -23.60 -7.09
C THR A 56 -31.78 -22.73 -6.87
N GLU A 57 -31.07 -22.40 -7.94
CA GLU A 57 -29.99 -21.40 -7.95
C GLU A 57 -30.53 -20.05 -7.47
N LYS A 58 -29.87 -19.47 -6.46
CA LYS A 58 -30.02 -18.07 -6.07
C LYS A 58 -28.64 -17.48 -5.86
N ASP A 59 -28.29 -16.53 -6.71
CA ASP A 59 -27.18 -15.61 -6.53
C ASP A 59 -27.28 -14.94 -5.16
N ALA A 60 -26.45 -15.38 -4.21
CA ALA A 60 -26.23 -14.69 -2.95
C ALA A 60 -25.31 -13.48 -3.20
N GLY A 61 -25.85 -12.45 -3.86
CA GLY A 61 -25.18 -11.17 -4.04
C GLY A 61 -24.93 -10.50 -2.69
N ASN A 62 -23.68 -10.51 -2.24
CA ASN A 62 -23.27 -9.83 -1.03
C ASN A 62 -23.36 -8.30 -1.25
N SER A 63 -24.47 -7.69 -0.82
CA SER A 63 -24.74 -6.26 -1.09
C SER A 63 -24.08 -5.37 -0.04
N VAL A 64 -22.88 -4.86 -0.32
CA VAL A 64 -22.24 -3.82 0.50
C VAL A 64 -22.98 -2.48 0.33
N LYS A 65 -23.76 -2.06 1.35
CA LYS A 65 -24.37 -0.72 1.45
C LYS A 65 -23.49 0.20 2.29
N ILE A 66 -22.76 1.12 1.64
CA ILE A 66 -22.04 2.20 2.32
C ILE A 66 -23.03 3.35 2.50
N VAL A 67 -23.42 3.67 3.74
CA VAL A 67 -24.55 4.59 4.01
C VAL A 67 -24.13 6.04 4.21
N SER A 68 -22.86 6.30 4.58
CA SER A 68 -22.15 7.59 4.53
C SER A 68 -20.93 7.51 5.44
N VAL A 69 -19.84 8.19 5.07
CA VAL A 69 -18.71 8.43 5.97
C VAL A 69 -18.31 9.90 5.89
N SER A 70 -17.94 10.48 7.03
CA SER A 70 -17.51 11.88 7.12
C SER A 70 -16.31 11.95 8.04
N PHE A 71 -15.21 12.49 7.52
CA PHE A 71 -13.96 12.68 8.26
C PHE A 71 -13.45 14.10 8.02
N SER A 72 -12.87 14.69 9.05
CA SER A 72 -12.11 15.94 8.95
C SER A 72 -10.66 15.55 9.24
N SER A 73 -9.80 15.58 8.24
CA SER A 73 -8.36 15.41 8.41
C SER A 73 -7.69 16.78 8.49
N SER A 74 -6.78 16.94 9.45
CA SER A 74 -5.84 18.06 9.48
C SER A 74 -4.66 17.72 8.56
N LEU A 75 -4.67 18.35 7.39
CA LEU A 75 -3.76 18.12 6.27
C LEU A 75 -2.38 18.76 6.51
N GLU A 76 -1.32 17.95 6.60
CA GLU A 76 0.05 18.41 6.25
C GLU A 76 0.92 17.36 5.51
N ASN A 77 0.57 16.06 5.42
CA ASN A 77 1.48 15.02 4.86
C ASN A 77 0.90 14.08 3.76
N ASP A 78 -0.30 14.31 3.24
CA ASP A 78 -0.92 13.40 2.27
C ASP A 78 -0.34 13.58 0.85
N ARG A 79 0.14 12.50 0.22
CA ARG A 79 0.57 12.51 -1.19
C ARG A 79 -0.48 11.84 -2.08
N VAL A 80 -1.14 12.65 -2.91
CA VAL A 80 -2.01 12.18 -4.01
C VAL A 80 -1.31 12.49 -5.32
N LEU A 81 -0.97 11.46 -6.09
CA LEU A 81 -0.35 11.58 -7.42
C LEU A 81 -1.26 10.94 -8.47
N SER A 82 -1.37 11.56 -9.63
CA SER A 82 -2.17 11.07 -10.74
C SER A 82 -1.42 11.27 -12.06
N SER A 83 -1.60 10.31 -12.98
CA SER A 83 -1.21 10.47 -14.38
C SER A 83 -2.44 10.21 -15.25
N SER A 84 -2.67 11.11 -16.21
CA SER A 84 -3.65 10.90 -17.27
C SER A 84 -2.91 10.26 -18.44
N GLY A 85 -3.41 9.13 -18.96
CA GLY A 85 -2.77 8.40 -20.05
C GLY A 85 -2.64 9.28 -21.30
N ASP A 86 -1.41 9.73 -21.56
CA ASP A 86 -1.07 10.59 -22.69
C ASP A 86 -0.78 9.74 -23.94
N GLU A 87 -1.12 10.25 -25.11
CA GLU A 87 -0.81 9.58 -26.39
C GLU A 87 0.66 9.80 -26.72
N THR A 88 1.40 8.70 -26.89
CA THR A 88 2.79 8.80 -27.36
C THR A 88 2.85 9.09 -28.85
N ARG A 89 4.00 9.59 -29.33
CA ARG A 89 4.23 9.89 -30.75
C ARG A 89 4.05 8.69 -31.69
N ASP A 90 4.02 7.47 -31.16
CA ASP A 90 3.82 6.21 -31.88
C ASP A 90 2.36 5.71 -31.83
N GLY A 91 1.43 6.48 -31.26
CA GLY A 91 0.02 6.10 -31.16
C GLY A 91 -0.33 5.09 -30.06
N SER A 92 0.65 4.52 -29.35
CA SER A 92 0.40 3.74 -28.13
C SER A 92 0.07 4.68 -26.96
N ARG A 93 -1.04 4.41 -26.27
CA ARG A 93 -1.55 5.25 -25.17
C ARG A 93 -1.17 4.64 -23.83
N ARG A 94 -0.49 5.45 -23.02
CA ARG A 94 0.12 5.06 -21.74
C ARG A 94 -0.92 4.67 -20.68
N SER A 95 -0.58 3.70 -19.81
CA SER A 95 -1.48 3.32 -18.71
C SER A 95 -1.78 4.50 -17.80
N SER A 96 -3.06 4.69 -17.48
CA SER A 96 -3.47 5.71 -16.51
C SER A 96 -3.55 5.11 -15.11
N TYR A 97 -3.15 5.89 -14.11
CA TYR A 97 -3.06 5.38 -12.74
C TYR A 97 -3.36 6.47 -11.71
N GLY A 98 -3.70 6.01 -10.50
CA GLY A 98 -3.94 6.83 -9.33
C GLY A 98 -3.18 6.29 -8.13
N VAL A 99 -2.54 7.18 -7.39
CA VAL A 99 -1.76 6.85 -6.20
C VAL A 99 -2.23 7.67 -5.02
N VAL A 100 -2.44 7.00 -3.89
CA VAL A 100 -2.64 7.63 -2.58
C VAL A 100 -1.72 6.97 -1.58
N SER A 101 -1.04 7.78 -0.78
CA SER A 101 -0.13 7.31 0.26
C SER A 101 -0.23 8.25 1.45
N VAL A 102 -0.73 7.74 2.58
CA VAL A 102 -1.06 8.51 3.78
C VAL A 102 -0.53 7.83 5.04
N ALA A 103 -0.10 8.63 6.02
CA ALA A 103 0.40 8.11 7.29
C ALA A 103 -0.68 7.42 8.15
N GLY A 104 -1.96 7.69 7.84
CA GLY A 104 -3.08 7.15 8.59
C GLY A 104 -3.05 7.59 10.05
N ARG A 105 -2.99 6.63 10.98
CA ARG A 105 -2.92 6.91 12.43
C ARG A 105 -1.52 6.79 13.01
N ARG A 106 -0.52 6.43 12.21
CA ARG A 106 0.89 6.38 12.64
C ARG A 106 1.44 7.80 12.78
N ARG A 107 2.52 7.92 13.54
CA ARG A 107 3.26 9.20 13.67
C ARG A 107 4.21 9.43 12.50
N GLU A 108 4.83 8.36 12.03
CA GLU A 108 5.78 8.35 10.93
C GLU A 108 5.14 7.74 9.68
N MET A 109 5.59 8.19 8.52
CA MET A 109 5.25 7.61 7.22
C MET A 109 6.46 6.82 6.72
N GLU A 110 6.42 5.50 6.93
CA GLU A 110 7.46 4.55 6.53
C GLU A 110 7.18 3.90 5.18
N ASP A 111 5.91 3.92 4.75
CA ASP A 111 5.47 3.57 3.40
C ASP A 111 6.09 4.45 2.30
N ALA A 112 6.35 3.85 1.14
CA ALA A 112 6.75 4.53 -0.08
C ALA A 112 6.10 3.89 -1.32
N VAL A 113 5.91 4.70 -2.37
CA VAL A 113 5.28 4.29 -3.63
C VAL A 113 6.00 4.87 -4.83
N ARG A 114 6.10 4.09 -5.92
CA ARG A 114 6.66 4.53 -7.21
C ARG A 114 5.75 4.10 -8.34
N ALA A 115 5.55 5.00 -9.31
CA ALA A 115 4.85 4.71 -10.55
C ALA A 115 5.62 5.39 -11.68
N GLU A 116 6.06 4.61 -12.66
CA GLU A 116 6.86 5.06 -13.80
C GLU A 116 6.29 4.46 -15.08
N VAL A 117 5.80 5.32 -15.95
CA VAL A 117 5.07 4.91 -17.16
C VAL A 117 5.99 5.08 -18.37
N GLY A 118 6.13 4.02 -19.16
CA GLY A 118 7.11 3.91 -20.23
C GLY A 118 8.54 3.91 -19.69
N PHE A 119 8.81 3.18 -18.60
CA PHE A 119 10.08 3.21 -17.88
C PHE A 119 11.21 2.41 -18.58
N ALA A 120 10.86 1.47 -19.47
CA ALA A 120 11.83 0.60 -20.13
C ALA A 120 11.38 0.20 -21.55
N VAL A 121 12.33 -0.30 -22.35
CA VAL A 121 12.13 -0.88 -23.70
C VAL A 121 11.34 0.06 -24.62
N ASP A 122 11.92 1.22 -24.90
CA ASP A 122 11.33 2.27 -25.74
C ASP A 122 9.93 2.74 -25.28
N GLY A 123 9.67 2.64 -23.97
CA GLY A 123 8.43 3.07 -23.36
C GLY A 123 7.27 2.07 -23.43
N LYS A 124 7.55 0.80 -23.75
CA LYS A 124 6.53 -0.27 -23.83
C LYS A 124 6.14 -0.88 -22.48
N PHE A 125 6.92 -0.60 -21.44
CA PHE A 125 6.77 -1.19 -20.12
C PHE A 125 6.46 -0.09 -19.12
N ASP A 126 5.49 -0.34 -18.25
CA ASP A 126 5.15 0.50 -17.10
C ASP A 126 5.56 -0.22 -15.81
N PHE A 127 5.96 0.53 -14.79
CA PHE A 127 6.38 0.03 -13.48
C PHE A 127 5.55 0.66 -12.37
N PHE A 128 5.08 -0.17 -11.44
CA PHE A 128 4.40 0.26 -10.22
C PHE A 128 4.96 -0.50 -9.02
N GLY A 129 5.28 0.20 -7.94
CA GLY A 129 5.84 -0.39 -6.73
C GLY A 129 5.25 0.21 -5.46
N VAL A 130 4.87 -0.66 -4.52
CA VAL A 130 4.52 -0.28 -3.15
C VAL A 130 5.53 -0.93 -2.20
N TYR A 131 6.07 -0.12 -1.30
CA TYR A 131 7.12 -0.50 -0.36
C TYR A 131 6.65 -0.12 1.04
N ASP A 132 6.32 -1.11 1.87
CA ASP A 132 5.95 -0.89 3.26
C ASP A 132 7.21 -0.99 4.12
N GLY A 133 7.61 0.12 4.74
CA GLY A 133 8.85 0.23 5.49
C GLY A 133 8.65 -0.10 6.98
N HIS A 134 9.63 -0.74 7.60
CA HIS A 134 9.59 -1.01 9.03
C HIS A 134 10.96 -0.83 9.69
N GLY A 135 10.93 -0.36 10.94
CA GLY A 135 12.15 0.00 11.70
C GLY A 135 12.78 1.32 11.23
N GLY A 136 12.17 1.98 10.24
CA GLY A 136 12.61 3.21 9.60
C GLY A 136 12.14 3.29 8.15
N VAL A 137 12.06 4.51 7.62
CA VAL A 137 11.61 4.79 6.24
C VAL A 137 12.71 4.61 5.18
N ASP A 138 13.97 4.39 5.60
CA ASP A 138 15.12 4.48 4.71
C ASP A 138 15.11 3.42 3.60
N VAL A 139 14.86 2.15 3.91
CA VAL A 139 14.85 1.06 2.92
C VAL A 139 13.72 1.24 1.91
N ALA A 140 12.50 1.55 2.37
CA ALA A 140 11.35 1.82 1.49
C ALA A 140 11.63 3.01 0.55
N ARG A 141 12.27 4.07 1.05
CA ARG A 141 12.67 5.23 0.24
C ARG A 141 13.72 4.88 -0.81
N VAL A 142 14.74 4.10 -0.45
CA VAL A 142 15.76 3.68 -1.43
C VAL A 142 15.12 2.78 -2.50
N CYS A 143 14.22 1.86 -2.13
CA CYS A 143 13.46 1.07 -3.09
C CYS A 143 12.63 1.97 -4.04
N ARG A 144 11.98 3.01 -3.51
CA ARG A 144 11.23 3.99 -4.32
C ARG A 144 12.10 4.64 -5.41
N GLU A 145 13.29 5.11 -5.03
CA GLU A 145 14.17 5.85 -5.93
C GLU A 145 14.95 4.95 -6.88
N ARG A 146 15.23 3.69 -6.50
CA ARG A 146 16.21 2.86 -7.22
C ARG A 146 15.64 1.61 -7.89
N PHE A 147 14.60 1.00 -7.31
CA PHE A 147 14.21 -0.36 -7.72
C PHE A 147 13.69 -0.43 -9.16
N HIS A 148 12.93 0.57 -9.61
CA HIS A 148 12.43 0.66 -10.98
C HIS A 148 13.55 0.76 -12.02
N GLU A 149 14.65 1.46 -11.71
CA GLU A 149 15.84 1.53 -12.57
C GLU A 149 16.57 0.19 -12.64
N VAL A 150 16.69 -0.52 -11.51
CA VAL A 150 17.28 -1.87 -11.47
C VAL A 150 16.49 -2.83 -12.37
N VAL A 151 15.16 -2.76 -12.33
CA VAL A 151 14.29 -3.55 -13.19
C VAL A 151 14.44 -3.14 -14.65
N ALA A 152 14.53 -1.83 -14.95
CA ALA A 152 14.70 -1.35 -16.33
C ALA A 152 15.99 -1.88 -16.95
N GLU A 153 17.11 -1.71 -16.24
CA GLU A 153 18.43 -2.23 -16.64
C GLU A 153 18.37 -3.74 -16.92
N ALA A 154 17.71 -4.51 -16.06
CA ALA A 154 17.62 -5.97 -16.19
C ALA A 154 16.75 -6.40 -17.37
N VAL A 155 15.59 -5.79 -17.56
CA VAL A 155 14.67 -6.09 -18.67
C VAL A 155 15.30 -5.69 -20.01
N GLU A 156 15.90 -4.51 -20.10
CA GLU A 156 16.59 -4.06 -21.32
C GLU A 156 17.73 -5.00 -21.69
N MET A 157 18.52 -5.46 -20.71
CA MET A 157 19.57 -6.45 -20.97
C MET A 157 19.02 -7.77 -21.51
N GLU A 158 17.90 -8.29 -20.99
CA GLU A 158 17.31 -9.55 -21.48
C GLU A 158 16.72 -9.39 -22.88
N VAL A 159 16.05 -8.26 -23.15
CA VAL A 159 15.46 -7.97 -24.47
C VAL A 159 16.55 -7.75 -25.53
N VAL A 160 17.60 -6.96 -25.22
CA VAL A 160 18.71 -6.68 -26.16
C VAL A 160 19.54 -7.91 -26.46
N LYS A 161 19.72 -8.80 -25.48
CA LYS A 161 20.53 -10.02 -25.69
C LYS A 161 19.89 -10.98 -26.71
N GLY A 162 18.60 -10.85 -27.03
CA GLY A 162 17.96 -11.59 -28.13
C GLY A 162 18.05 -13.11 -28.01
N VAL A 163 18.27 -13.65 -26.81
CA VAL A 163 18.51 -15.09 -26.59
C VAL A 163 17.18 -15.87 -26.44
N LYS A 164 16.06 -15.19 -26.16
CA LYS A 164 14.72 -15.78 -26.04
C LYS A 164 13.66 -14.84 -26.61
N GLU A 165 12.57 -15.40 -27.18
CA GLU A 165 11.38 -14.65 -27.62
C GLU A 165 10.60 -14.05 -26.43
N GLU A 166 10.80 -14.57 -25.21
CA GLU A 166 10.08 -14.18 -24.00
C GLU A 166 11.05 -13.94 -22.83
N VAL A 167 10.80 -12.89 -22.05
CA VAL A 167 11.61 -12.50 -20.88
C VAL A 167 11.45 -13.53 -19.77
N ASP A 168 12.56 -13.98 -19.20
CA ASP A 168 12.58 -14.88 -18.04
C ASP A 168 12.29 -14.09 -16.75
N TRP A 169 11.01 -13.75 -16.53
CA TRP A 169 10.58 -12.84 -15.48
C TRP A 169 10.95 -13.30 -14.07
N GLU A 170 10.90 -14.61 -13.79
CA GLU A 170 11.29 -15.15 -12.48
C GLU A 170 12.77 -14.86 -12.21
N ARG A 171 13.66 -15.21 -13.15
CA ARG A 171 15.10 -14.94 -13.03
C ARG A 171 15.40 -13.44 -12.95
N VAL A 172 14.74 -12.63 -13.78
CA VAL A 172 14.93 -11.17 -13.82
C VAL A 172 14.56 -10.55 -12.49
N MET A 173 13.35 -10.83 -11.99
CA MET A 173 12.86 -10.20 -10.76
C MET A 173 13.62 -10.73 -9.53
N GLU A 174 13.91 -12.03 -9.43
CA GLU A 174 14.79 -12.55 -8.36
C GLU A 174 16.17 -11.85 -8.37
N GLY A 175 16.74 -11.62 -9.56
CA GLY A 175 17.99 -10.89 -9.72
C GLY A 175 17.90 -9.43 -9.27
N CYS A 176 16.81 -8.75 -9.61
CA CYS A 176 16.54 -7.37 -9.22
C CYS A 176 16.40 -7.24 -7.70
N PHE A 177 15.59 -8.11 -7.07
CA PHE A 177 15.40 -8.12 -5.62
C PHE A 177 16.70 -8.42 -4.87
N ARG A 178 17.50 -9.37 -5.34
CA ARG A 178 18.83 -9.66 -4.77
C ARG A 178 19.75 -8.45 -4.87
N LYS A 179 19.85 -7.82 -6.05
CA LYS A 179 20.67 -6.61 -6.25
C LYS A 179 20.21 -5.47 -5.33
N MET A 180 18.90 -5.26 -5.22
CA MET A 180 18.33 -4.24 -4.35
C MET A 180 18.68 -4.48 -2.87
N ASP A 181 18.56 -5.73 -2.41
CA ASP A 181 18.95 -6.16 -1.06
C ASP A 181 20.44 -5.93 -0.79
N GLU A 182 21.31 -6.26 -1.74
CA GLU A 182 22.76 -6.01 -1.66
C GLU A 182 23.08 -4.50 -1.59
N GLU A 183 22.41 -3.66 -2.41
CA GLU A 183 22.59 -2.21 -2.41
C GLU A 183 22.19 -1.57 -1.07
N VAL A 184 21.05 -1.98 -0.47
CA VAL A 184 20.63 -1.43 0.83
C VAL A 184 21.50 -1.91 1.99
N ASN A 185 22.09 -3.10 1.91
CA ASN A 185 23.00 -3.62 2.93
C ASN A 185 24.29 -2.81 3.05
N GLY A 186 24.70 -2.13 1.98
CA GLY A 186 25.83 -1.19 2.00
C GLY A 186 25.58 0.07 2.84
N ILE A 187 24.32 0.34 3.21
CA ILE A 187 23.92 1.53 3.97
C ILE A 187 23.92 1.17 5.48
N SER A 188 24.86 1.71 6.26
CA SER A 188 25.12 1.22 7.64
C SER A 188 23.92 1.29 8.62
N VAL A 189 22.94 2.16 8.35
CA VAL A 189 21.71 2.30 9.14
C VAL A 189 20.66 1.23 8.82
N ALA A 190 20.79 0.48 7.73
CA ALA A 190 19.79 -0.47 7.25
C ALA A 190 19.84 -1.86 7.91
N LYS A 191 20.75 -2.11 8.87
CA LYS A 191 20.90 -3.46 9.44
C LYS A 191 19.65 -3.97 10.14
N THR A 192 18.86 -3.08 10.74
CA THR A 192 17.60 -3.38 11.45
C THR A 192 16.38 -2.75 10.80
N VAL A 193 16.57 -2.15 9.63
CA VAL A 193 15.51 -1.52 8.85
C VAL A 193 15.22 -2.43 7.67
N GLY A 194 13.96 -2.55 7.30
CA GLY A 194 13.57 -3.31 6.14
C GLY A 194 12.41 -2.68 5.43
N SER A 195 12.07 -3.26 4.30
CA SER A 195 10.84 -2.94 3.61
C SER A 195 10.33 -4.16 2.88
N THR A 196 9.02 -4.34 2.88
CA THR A 196 8.36 -5.19 1.91
C THR A 196 8.47 -4.55 0.52
N ALA A 197 8.27 -5.34 -0.53
CA ALA A 197 8.03 -4.76 -1.84
C ALA A 197 7.09 -5.62 -2.66
N VAL A 198 6.03 -5.00 -3.18
CA VAL A 198 5.27 -5.54 -4.31
C VAL A 198 5.51 -4.64 -5.51
N ALA A 199 6.02 -5.24 -6.59
CA ALA A 199 6.29 -4.55 -7.84
C ALA A 199 5.52 -5.19 -8.98
N ALA A 200 4.90 -4.37 -9.82
CA ALA A 200 4.23 -4.78 -11.03
C ALA A 200 4.89 -4.14 -12.25
N VAL A 201 5.20 -4.96 -13.25
CA VAL A 201 5.55 -4.54 -14.60
C VAL A 201 4.36 -4.80 -15.50
N VAL A 202 3.82 -3.76 -16.12
CA VAL A 202 2.65 -3.82 -16.99
C VAL A 202 3.08 -3.55 -18.42
N THR A 203 2.72 -4.43 -19.33
CA THR A 203 2.91 -4.30 -20.78
C THR A 203 1.55 -4.40 -21.47
N GLU A 204 1.48 -4.21 -22.79
CA GLU A 204 0.26 -4.44 -23.55
C GLU A 204 -0.26 -5.89 -23.45
N GLU A 205 0.63 -6.87 -23.27
CA GLU A 205 0.31 -8.30 -23.33
C GLU A 205 0.25 -8.99 -21.97
N GLN A 206 0.97 -8.49 -20.97
CA GLN A 206 1.18 -9.18 -19.70
C GLN A 206 1.22 -8.21 -18.51
N VAL A 207 0.79 -8.71 -17.35
CA VAL A 207 1.03 -8.13 -16.02
C VAL A 207 1.95 -9.09 -15.26
N VAL A 208 3.10 -8.58 -14.85
CA VAL A 208 4.09 -9.34 -14.07
C VAL A 208 4.13 -8.76 -12.68
N VAL A 209 3.86 -9.57 -11.66
CA VAL A 209 3.91 -9.16 -10.25
C VAL A 209 5.02 -9.92 -9.56
N ALA A 210 5.91 -9.21 -8.88
CA ALA A 210 6.88 -9.78 -7.97
C ALA A 210 6.63 -9.26 -6.55
N ASN A 211 6.37 -10.16 -5.61
CA ASN A 211 6.09 -9.81 -4.21
C ASN A 211 7.17 -10.35 -3.27
N CYS A 212 7.60 -9.53 -2.31
CA CYS A 212 8.49 -9.88 -1.22
C CYS A 212 8.03 -9.16 0.06
N GLY A 213 6.93 -9.64 0.62
CA GLY A 213 6.43 -9.28 1.94
C GLY A 213 4.93 -9.51 2.01
N ASP A 214 4.24 -8.70 2.81
CA ASP A 214 2.79 -8.72 3.02
C ASP A 214 2.04 -7.51 2.42
N CYS A 215 2.71 -6.73 1.57
CA CYS A 215 2.01 -6.01 0.52
C CYS A 215 1.33 -6.99 -0.46
N ARG A 216 0.31 -6.52 -1.18
CA ARG A 216 -0.42 -7.37 -2.14
C ARG A 216 -0.82 -6.64 -3.42
N ALA A 217 -0.80 -7.38 -4.52
CA ALA A 217 -1.36 -7.00 -5.81
C ALA A 217 -2.60 -7.85 -6.17
N VAL A 218 -3.68 -7.19 -6.58
CA VAL A 218 -4.95 -7.82 -6.95
C VAL A 218 -5.43 -7.28 -8.30
N LEU A 219 -5.66 -8.18 -9.25
CA LEU A 219 -6.21 -7.91 -10.56
C LEU A 219 -7.74 -8.03 -10.55
N SER A 220 -8.42 -7.04 -11.11
CA SER A 220 -9.86 -7.10 -11.36
C SER A 220 -10.13 -7.61 -12.77
N SER A 221 -10.75 -8.78 -12.90
CA SER A 221 -11.07 -9.42 -14.18
C SER A 221 -12.56 -9.79 -14.29
N SER A 222 -12.97 -10.22 -15.48
CA SER A 222 -14.36 -10.52 -15.86
C SER A 222 -15.34 -9.39 -15.50
N GLY A 223 -14.98 -8.18 -15.96
CA GLY A 223 -15.73 -6.96 -15.67
C GLY A 223 -15.81 -6.67 -14.17
N GLY A 224 -14.80 -7.06 -13.40
CA GLY A 224 -14.65 -6.78 -11.97
C GLY A 224 -15.58 -7.57 -11.07
N THR A 225 -15.93 -8.77 -11.54
CA THR A 225 -16.63 -9.79 -10.75
C THR A 225 -15.63 -10.69 -10.04
N ILE A 226 -14.42 -10.84 -10.61
CA ILE A 226 -13.36 -11.69 -10.06
C ILE A 226 -12.22 -10.80 -9.58
N ALA A 227 -11.87 -10.95 -8.30
CA ALA A 227 -10.69 -10.34 -7.70
C ALA A 227 -9.58 -11.42 -7.63
N LEU A 228 -8.67 -11.40 -8.59
CA LEU A 228 -7.58 -12.37 -8.68
C LEU A 228 -6.35 -11.84 -7.94
N ALA A 229 -5.96 -12.48 -6.84
CA ALA A 229 -4.72 -12.16 -6.16
C ALA A 229 -3.53 -12.61 -7.03
N LEU A 230 -2.72 -11.66 -7.48
CA LEU A 230 -1.50 -11.93 -8.26
C LEU A 230 -0.27 -12.15 -7.38
N SER A 231 -0.41 -11.92 -6.07
CA SER A 231 0.60 -12.22 -5.07
C SER A 231 -0.02 -12.88 -3.84
N SER A 232 0.76 -13.69 -3.14
CA SER A 232 0.44 -14.22 -1.81
C SER A 232 1.32 -13.53 -0.77
N ASP A 233 0.73 -13.18 0.38
CA ASP A 233 1.45 -12.53 1.47
C ASP A 233 2.46 -13.52 2.09
N HIS A 234 3.68 -13.03 2.32
CA HIS A 234 4.73 -13.77 3.01
C HIS A 234 4.55 -13.64 4.53
N LYS A 235 3.49 -14.26 5.07
CA LYS A 235 3.26 -14.31 6.51
C LYS A 235 4.08 -15.45 7.14
N PRO A 236 4.69 -15.26 8.33
CA PRO A 236 5.51 -16.29 8.97
C PRO A 236 4.80 -17.62 9.26
N ASP A 237 3.48 -17.61 9.42
CA ASP A 237 2.66 -18.80 9.65
C ASP A 237 2.12 -19.45 8.37
N ARG A 238 2.46 -18.93 7.19
CA ARG A 238 2.22 -19.62 5.91
C ARG A 238 3.03 -20.92 5.92
N ALA A 239 2.41 -22.05 5.57
CA ALA A 239 2.97 -23.38 5.85
C ALA A 239 4.39 -23.59 5.29
N ASP A 240 4.63 -23.16 4.06
CA ASP A 240 5.94 -23.23 3.39
C ASP A 240 6.97 -22.28 4.00
N GLU A 241 6.57 -21.07 4.40
CA GLU A 241 7.45 -20.10 5.05
C GLU A 241 7.81 -20.52 6.47
N LEU A 242 6.85 -21.09 7.22
CA LEU A 242 7.07 -21.66 8.54
C LEU A 242 8.11 -22.79 8.46
N GLU A 243 7.90 -23.75 7.54
CA GLU A 243 8.84 -24.86 7.32
C GLU A 243 10.24 -24.33 6.95
N ARG A 244 10.32 -23.35 6.05
CA ARG A 244 11.60 -22.72 5.65
C ARG A 244 12.31 -22.07 6.84
N ILE A 245 11.58 -21.32 7.68
CA ILE A 245 12.14 -20.64 8.85
C ILE A 245 12.65 -21.66 9.87
N GLU A 246 11.88 -22.69 10.17
CA GLU A 246 12.25 -23.73 11.15
C GLU A 246 13.41 -24.59 10.65
N ALA A 247 13.43 -24.94 9.35
CA ALA A 247 14.54 -25.66 8.72
C ALA A 247 15.86 -24.87 8.77
N ALA A 248 15.79 -23.53 8.75
CA ALA A 248 16.94 -22.66 8.94
C ALA A 248 17.38 -22.50 10.41
N GLY A 249 16.68 -23.15 11.36
CA GLY A 249 16.94 -23.05 12.81
C GLY A 249 16.21 -21.89 13.51
N GLY A 250 15.30 -21.21 12.80
CA GLY A 250 14.50 -20.12 13.32
C GLY A 250 13.26 -20.62 14.07
N ARG A 251 12.44 -19.67 14.53
CA ARG A 251 11.11 -19.96 15.10
C ARG A 251 10.12 -18.90 14.68
N VAL A 252 8.86 -19.31 14.57
CA VAL A 252 7.71 -18.41 14.45
C VAL A 252 7.00 -18.36 15.79
N ILE A 253 6.87 -17.16 16.34
CA ILE A 253 6.30 -16.93 17.66
C ILE A 253 5.07 -16.04 17.49
N ASN A 254 3.93 -16.49 18.00
CA ASN A 254 2.74 -15.66 18.04
C ASN A 254 2.85 -14.62 19.16
N TRP A 255 3.16 -13.39 18.80
CA TRP A 255 3.29 -12.24 19.71
C TRP A 255 2.63 -11.03 19.08
N ASN A 256 1.32 -10.87 19.32
CA ASN A 256 0.45 -9.94 18.57
C ASN A 256 0.53 -10.20 17.06
N GLY A 257 0.31 -11.46 16.68
CA GLY A 257 0.48 -11.97 15.33
C GLY A 257 1.71 -12.88 15.20
N SER A 258 1.72 -13.70 14.15
CA SER A 258 2.80 -14.61 13.83
C SER A 258 4.04 -13.82 13.41
N ARG A 259 5.16 -14.00 14.13
CA ARG A 259 6.39 -13.23 13.91
C ARG A 259 7.63 -14.11 13.84
N VAL A 260 8.53 -13.82 12.91
CA VAL A 260 9.86 -14.42 12.82
C VAL A 260 10.67 -14.02 14.04
N LEU A 261 11.10 -15.01 14.84
CA LEU A 261 11.77 -14.84 16.14
C LEU A 261 11.01 -13.94 17.13
N GLY A 262 9.69 -13.78 16.97
CA GLY A 262 8.88 -12.86 17.77
C GLY A 262 9.07 -11.38 17.42
N VAL A 263 9.82 -11.07 16.35
CA VAL A 263 10.17 -9.69 15.96
C VAL A 263 9.34 -9.22 14.77
N LEU A 264 9.54 -9.83 13.58
CA LEU A 264 9.01 -9.31 12.32
C LEU A 264 7.75 -10.07 11.86
N SER A 265 6.71 -9.36 11.44
CA SER A 265 5.40 -9.92 11.02
C SER A 265 5.32 -10.37 9.56
N THR A 266 6.40 -10.17 8.80
CA THR A 266 6.61 -10.75 7.46
C THR A 266 7.79 -11.71 7.49
N SER A 267 7.75 -12.77 6.68
CA SER A 267 8.82 -13.75 6.53
C SER A 267 9.81 -13.40 5.43
N ARG A 268 9.49 -12.42 4.57
CA ARG A 268 10.35 -11.93 3.49
C ARG A 268 10.35 -10.41 3.41
N SER A 269 11.51 -9.82 3.12
CA SER A 269 11.70 -8.38 2.98
C SER A 269 13.05 -8.08 2.33
N ILE A 270 13.18 -6.86 1.80
CA ILE A 270 14.46 -6.25 1.45
C ILE A 270 15.03 -5.61 2.74
N GLY A 271 16.31 -5.81 3.01
CA GLY A 271 16.97 -5.40 4.25
C GLY A 271 16.89 -6.45 5.36
N ASP A 272 16.63 -6.03 6.59
CA ASP A 272 16.54 -6.88 7.80
C ASP A 272 17.73 -7.84 7.98
N GLN A 273 18.95 -7.35 7.77
CA GLN A 273 20.14 -8.21 7.78
C GLN A 273 20.35 -8.96 9.08
N TYR A 274 19.92 -8.40 10.21
CA TYR A 274 19.97 -9.05 11.52
C TYR A 274 19.07 -10.30 11.65
N LEU A 275 18.07 -10.47 10.77
CA LEU A 275 17.14 -11.61 10.76
C LEU A 275 17.48 -12.66 9.70
N ARG A 276 18.58 -12.49 8.96
CA ARG A 276 19.10 -13.53 8.07
C ARG A 276 19.59 -14.73 8.90
N PRO A 277 19.39 -15.98 8.46
CA PRO A 277 18.81 -16.39 7.17
C PRO A 277 17.28 -16.59 7.18
N TYR A 278 16.58 -16.23 8.26
CA TYR A 278 15.15 -16.52 8.45
C TYR A 278 14.26 -15.62 7.58
N VAL A 279 14.60 -14.33 7.50
CA VAL A 279 13.96 -13.38 6.60
C VAL A 279 14.79 -13.28 5.33
N ILE A 280 14.19 -13.49 4.17
CA ILE A 280 14.89 -13.49 2.88
C ILE A 280 14.29 -12.45 1.92
N SER A 281 15.09 -11.99 0.96
CA SER A 281 14.70 -11.03 -0.08
C SER A 281 14.22 -11.70 -1.37
N LYS A 282 13.96 -13.01 -1.34
CA LYS A 282 13.53 -13.76 -2.53
C LYS A 282 12.04 -13.48 -2.84
N PRO A 283 11.71 -12.87 -3.99
CA PRO A 283 10.32 -12.63 -4.35
C PRO A 283 9.63 -13.91 -4.84
N GLU A 284 8.31 -13.90 -4.81
CA GLU A 284 7.47 -14.77 -5.65
C GLU A 284 6.98 -13.98 -6.86
N VAL A 285 7.09 -14.58 -8.05
CA VAL A 285 6.81 -13.92 -9.32
C VAL A 285 5.65 -14.59 -10.03
N THR A 286 4.63 -13.80 -10.38
CA THR A 286 3.46 -14.24 -11.14
C THR A 286 3.43 -13.49 -12.47
N VAL A 287 3.40 -14.24 -13.58
CA VAL A 287 3.25 -13.69 -14.93
C VAL A 287 1.84 -14.00 -15.41
N THR A 288 1.05 -12.97 -15.68
CA THR A 288 -0.36 -13.10 -16.10
C THR A 288 -0.54 -12.48 -17.48
N LYS A 289 -1.01 -13.28 -18.44
CA LYS A 289 -1.39 -12.75 -19.75
C LYS A 289 -2.65 -11.88 -19.63
N ARG A 290 -2.61 -10.68 -20.19
CA ARG A 290 -3.73 -9.76 -20.20
C ARG A 290 -4.84 -10.25 -21.12
N THR A 291 -6.07 -9.99 -20.70
CA THR A 291 -7.29 -10.20 -21.45
C THR A 291 -8.05 -8.88 -21.59
N GLU A 292 -9.03 -8.83 -22.48
CA GLU A 292 -9.90 -7.65 -22.63
C GLU A 292 -10.87 -7.49 -21.45
N GLU A 293 -10.99 -8.51 -20.59
CA GLU A 293 -11.81 -8.50 -19.39
C GLU A 293 -11.11 -7.87 -18.18
N ASP A 294 -9.80 -7.64 -18.28
CA ASP A 294 -8.98 -7.07 -17.20
C ASP A 294 -9.21 -5.56 -17.13
N GLU A 295 -9.80 -5.10 -16.03
CA GLU A 295 -10.21 -3.70 -15.89
C GLU A 295 -9.15 -2.84 -15.21
N PHE A 296 -8.60 -3.31 -14.10
CA PHE A 296 -7.63 -2.57 -13.30
C PHE A 296 -6.82 -3.47 -12.38
N LEU A 297 -5.64 -2.99 -11.99
CA LEU A 297 -4.77 -3.60 -10.99
C LEU A 297 -4.72 -2.72 -9.74
N VAL A 298 -4.77 -3.33 -8.56
CA VAL A 298 -4.60 -2.65 -7.27
C VAL A 298 -3.33 -3.20 -6.60
N LEU A 299 -2.38 -2.33 -6.28
CA LEU A 299 -1.25 -2.63 -5.39
C LEU A 299 -1.44 -1.85 -4.10
N ALA A 300 -1.26 -2.47 -2.94
CA ALA A 300 -1.30 -1.75 -1.68
C ALA A 300 -0.51 -2.43 -0.56
N SER A 301 -0.17 -1.63 0.46
CA SER A 301 0.38 -2.08 1.74
C SER A 301 -0.67 -2.78 2.61
N ASP A 302 -0.23 -3.47 3.67
CA ASP A 302 -1.13 -4.21 4.57
C ASP A 302 -2.10 -3.27 5.30
N GLY A 303 -1.77 -1.98 5.43
CA GLY A 303 -2.67 -0.96 5.94
C GLY A 303 -4.01 -0.87 5.20
N LEU A 304 -4.08 -1.30 3.93
CA LEU A 304 -5.33 -1.56 3.21
C LEU A 304 -5.85 -2.98 3.49
N TRP A 305 -5.04 -3.99 3.22
CA TRP A 305 -5.46 -5.39 3.11
C TRP A 305 -5.84 -6.05 4.45
N ASP A 306 -5.35 -5.52 5.57
CA ASP A 306 -5.71 -5.97 6.92
C ASP A 306 -7.19 -5.72 7.25
N VAL A 307 -7.83 -4.75 6.59
CA VAL A 307 -9.21 -4.32 6.89
C VAL A 307 -10.15 -4.37 5.68
N ILE A 308 -9.62 -4.60 4.48
CA ILE A 308 -10.39 -4.68 3.24
C ILE A 308 -9.99 -5.95 2.48
N SER A 309 -10.97 -6.81 2.19
CA SER A 309 -10.75 -7.99 1.34
C SER A 309 -10.56 -7.61 -0.13
N ASN A 310 -9.94 -8.50 -0.90
CA ASN A 310 -9.72 -8.36 -2.34
C ASN A 310 -11.02 -8.00 -3.08
N GLU A 311 -12.12 -8.71 -2.79
CA GLU A 311 -13.42 -8.54 -3.45
C GLU A 311 -14.02 -7.18 -3.12
N VAL A 312 -13.92 -6.73 -1.86
CA VAL A 312 -14.42 -5.41 -1.46
C VAL A 312 -13.63 -4.31 -2.15
N ALA A 313 -12.30 -4.44 -2.23
CA ALA A 313 -11.45 -3.46 -2.91
C ALA A 313 -11.86 -3.32 -4.40
N CYS A 314 -11.96 -4.44 -5.12
CA CYS A 314 -12.37 -4.44 -6.53
C CYS A 314 -13.78 -3.86 -6.71
N GLN A 315 -14.75 -4.22 -5.87
CA GLN A 315 -16.11 -3.68 -5.94
C GLN A 315 -16.15 -2.15 -5.73
N VAL A 316 -15.34 -1.62 -4.82
CA VAL A 316 -15.26 -0.19 -4.54
C VAL A 316 -14.66 0.55 -5.73
N VAL A 317 -13.51 0.10 -6.24
CA VAL A 317 -12.87 0.71 -7.41
C VAL A 317 -13.82 0.72 -8.60
N LYS A 318 -14.45 -0.42 -8.90
CA LYS A 318 -15.45 -0.52 -9.98
C LYS A 318 -16.59 0.48 -9.84
N LYS A 319 -17.17 0.62 -8.64
CA LYS A 319 -18.24 1.58 -8.38
C LYS A 319 -17.78 3.03 -8.56
N VAL A 320 -16.54 3.37 -8.18
CA VAL A 320 -15.96 4.71 -8.42
C VAL A 320 -15.76 4.95 -9.92
N LEU A 321 -15.17 4.01 -10.65
CA LEU A 321 -14.95 4.13 -12.10
C LEU A 321 -16.27 4.28 -12.87
N GLN A 322 -17.35 3.64 -12.39
CA GLN A 322 -18.72 3.78 -12.91
C GLN A 322 -19.42 5.08 -12.49
N GLY A 323 -18.80 5.93 -11.67
CA GLY A 323 -19.39 7.18 -11.16
C GLY A 323 -20.51 6.97 -10.12
N ARG A 324 -20.62 5.75 -9.56
CA ARG A 324 -21.63 5.42 -8.52
C ARG A 324 -21.17 5.82 -7.12
N ILE A 325 -19.87 5.99 -6.91
CA ILE A 325 -19.28 6.59 -5.73
C ILE A 325 -18.52 7.83 -6.18
N MET A 326 -18.77 8.97 -5.54
CA MET A 326 -18.11 10.24 -5.82
C MET A 326 -17.72 10.94 -4.53
N THR A 327 -16.51 11.51 -4.52
CA THR A 327 -15.95 12.36 -3.47
C THR A 327 -16.31 13.81 -3.83
N ARG A 328 -17.43 14.33 -3.31
CA ARG A 328 -18.08 15.55 -3.85
C ARG A 328 -17.26 16.83 -3.66
N ARG A 329 -17.35 17.74 -4.65
CA ARG A 329 -17.63 19.19 -4.42
C ARG A 329 -18.68 19.64 -5.44
N ILE A 330 -19.91 19.94 -4.96
CA ILE A 330 -20.83 21.04 -5.35
C ILE A 330 -22.24 20.78 -4.79
N ILE A 331 -22.82 21.88 -4.31
CA ILE A 331 -24.17 22.11 -3.80
C ILE A 331 -25.19 21.74 -4.89
N ASN A 332 -25.93 20.65 -4.71
CA ASN A 332 -27.39 20.57 -4.95
C ASN A 332 -27.90 19.16 -4.67
N HIS A 333 -29.14 19.08 -4.20
CA HIS A 333 -29.83 17.86 -3.84
C HIS A 333 -30.01 16.95 -5.07
N ASP A 334 -29.42 15.76 -5.04
CA ASP A 334 -30.04 14.60 -5.70
C ASP A 334 -29.69 13.31 -4.94
N ARG A 335 -30.67 12.42 -4.80
CA ARG A 335 -30.78 11.45 -3.69
C ARG A 335 -30.14 10.06 -3.91
N ASP A 336 -29.38 9.85 -4.98
CA ASP A 336 -28.92 8.50 -5.37
C ASP A 336 -27.41 8.23 -5.22
N HIS A 337 -26.64 9.15 -4.61
CA HIS A 337 -25.18 8.99 -4.46
C HIS A 337 -24.74 8.78 -3.00
N VAL A 338 -23.85 7.80 -2.76
CA VAL A 338 -23.15 7.66 -1.49
C VAL A 338 -22.07 8.75 -1.40
N LEU A 339 -22.26 9.69 -0.48
CA LEU A 339 -21.36 10.82 -0.28
C LEU A 339 -20.25 10.48 0.73
N LEU A 340 -19.00 10.60 0.29
CA LEU A 340 -17.82 10.66 1.16
C LEU A 340 -17.47 12.15 1.31
N ASN A 341 -17.52 12.69 2.54
CA ASN A 341 -17.16 14.08 2.79
C ASN A 341 -15.64 14.21 2.93
N TYR A 342 -14.98 14.69 1.87
CA TYR A 342 -13.55 15.04 1.84
C TYR A 342 -13.38 16.49 1.38
N GLU A 343 -12.57 17.26 2.10
CA GLU A 343 -12.17 18.61 1.67
C GLU A 343 -10.96 18.53 0.74
N ARG A 344 -11.20 18.85 -0.54
CA ARG A 344 -10.18 18.84 -1.61
C ARG A 344 -9.02 19.81 -1.30
N PRO A 345 -7.75 19.39 -1.38
CA PRO A 345 -6.62 20.31 -1.27
C PRO A 345 -6.59 21.31 -2.45
N PRO A 346 -6.14 22.57 -2.26
CA PRO A 346 -6.49 23.67 -3.17
C PRO A 346 -5.89 23.64 -4.59
N ASN A 347 -5.00 22.70 -4.93
CA ASN A 347 -4.22 22.74 -6.18
C ASN A 347 -4.24 21.45 -7.04
N SER A 348 -5.20 20.54 -6.84
CA SER A 348 -5.29 19.31 -7.67
C SER A 348 -6.08 19.55 -8.96
N ALA A 349 -5.35 19.64 -10.09
CA ALA A 349 -5.88 19.51 -11.44
C ALA A 349 -6.79 18.27 -11.56
N THR A 350 -7.80 18.34 -12.42
CA THR A 350 -8.86 17.34 -12.68
C THR A 350 -8.47 15.91 -12.29
N SER A 351 -8.87 15.46 -11.09
CA SER A 351 -8.54 14.12 -10.58
C SER A 351 -9.23 13.08 -11.46
N SER A 352 -8.46 12.19 -12.08
CA SER A 352 -9.00 11.03 -12.81
C SER A 352 -9.81 10.16 -11.83
N ARG A 353 -10.88 9.49 -12.31
CA ARG A 353 -11.68 8.56 -11.48
C ARG A 353 -10.84 7.45 -10.85
N ILE A 354 -9.70 7.14 -11.45
CA ILE A 354 -8.75 6.15 -10.93
C ILE A 354 -8.04 6.67 -9.66
N SER A 355 -7.66 7.94 -9.65
CA SER A 355 -7.08 8.60 -8.48
C SER A 355 -8.12 8.75 -7.36
N GLU A 356 -9.37 9.02 -7.72
CA GLU A 356 -10.49 9.00 -6.79
C GLU A 356 -10.68 7.60 -6.18
N ALA A 357 -10.56 6.53 -6.99
CA ALA A 357 -10.69 5.16 -6.52
C ALA A 357 -9.61 4.80 -5.49
N ALA A 358 -8.35 5.17 -5.74
CA ALA A 358 -7.25 4.99 -4.78
C ALA A 358 -7.52 5.73 -3.46
N ALA A 359 -8.02 6.97 -3.52
CA ALA A 359 -8.39 7.75 -2.35
C ALA A 359 -9.53 7.12 -1.54
N VAL A 360 -10.60 6.69 -2.22
CA VAL A 360 -11.74 6.02 -1.58
C VAL A 360 -11.31 4.74 -0.87
N LEU A 361 -10.38 3.96 -1.44
CA LEU A 361 -9.85 2.76 -0.79
C LEU A 361 -9.10 3.09 0.50
N ALA A 362 -8.21 4.08 0.47
CA ALA A 362 -7.46 4.50 1.66
C ALA A 362 -8.40 5.04 2.76
N GLU A 363 -9.39 5.85 2.39
CA GLU A 363 -10.41 6.34 3.33
C GLU A 363 -11.25 5.21 3.92
N LEU A 364 -11.66 4.25 3.10
CA LEU A 364 -12.41 3.09 3.56
C LEU A 364 -11.59 2.26 4.56
N ALA A 365 -10.29 2.11 4.34
CA ALA A 365 -9.42 1.40 5.29
C ALA A 365 -9.32 2.14 6.63
N MET A 366 -9.12 3.46 6.60
CA MET A 366 -9.14 4.27 7.84
C MET A 366 -10.48 4.18 8.57
N ALA A 367 -11.59 4.17 7.82
CA ALA A 367 -12.94 4.05 8.35
C ALA A 367 -13.22 2.67 8.96
N ARG A 368 -12.64 1.62 8.39
CA ARG A 368 -12.69 0.24 8.91
C ARG A 368 -11.71 -0.02 10.05
N GLY A 369 -10.98 1.01 10.47
CA GLY A 369 -10.16 0.96 11.68
C GLY A 369 -8.69 0.62 11.44
N SER A 370 -8.21 0.71 10.19
CA SER A 370 -6.77 0.67 9.93
C SER A 370 -6.06 1.72 10.78
N LYS A 371 -4.97 1.29 11.39
CA LYS A 371 -4.12 2.13 12.24
C LYS A 371 -2.75 2.37 11.61
N ASP A 372 -2.52 1.83 10.42
CA ASP A 372 -1.22 1.83 9.77
C ASP A 372 -1.05 2.99 8.79
N ASN A 373 0.14 3.09 8.20
CA ASN A 373 0.32 3.76 6.91
C ASN A 373 -0.50 3.05 5.85
N ILE A 374 -1.01 3.78 4.88
CA ILE A 374 -1.86 3.22 3.84
C ILE A 374 -1.41 3.77 2.50
N SER A 375 -0.91 2.88 1.65
CA SER A 375 -0.49 3.19 0.29
C SER A 375 -1.24 2.32 -0.70
N VAL A 376 -1.83 2.97 -1.71
CA VAL A 376 -2.66 2.33 -2.72
C VAL A 376 -2.30 2.89 -4.09
N ILE A 377 -2.01 2.01 -5.04
CA ILE A 377 -1.90 2.31 -6.46
C ILE A 377 -3.04 1.57 -7.17
N VAL A 378 -3.81 2.30 -7.97
CA VAL A 378 -4.80 1.72 -8.90
C VAL A 378 -4.34 2.04 -10.32
N VAL A 379 -4.19 1.01 -11.15
CA VAL A 379 -3.78 1.12 -12.55
C VAL A 379 -4.94 0.68 -13.44
N ASP A 380 -5.35 1.52 -14.38
CA ASP A 380 -6.38 1.17 -15.37
C ASP A 380 -5.77 0.35 -16.50
N LEU A 381 -6.33 -0.82 -16.74
CA LEU A 381 -5.88 -1.80 -17.72
C LEU A 381 -6.82 -1.89 -18.93
N ARG A 382 -7.90 -1.11 -18.96
CA ARG A 382 -8.83 -1.14 -20.09
C ARG A 382 -8.12 -0.58 -21.32
N LYS A 383 -8.21 -1.30 -22.43
CA LYS A 383 -7.88 -0.75 -23.75
C LYS A 383 -8.83 0.41 -24.02
N LEU A 384 -8.30 1.59 -24.34
CA LEU A 384 -9.13 2.69 -24.75
C LEU A 384 -9.76 2.35 -26.12
N PRO A 385 -11.05 2.64 -26.33
CA PRO A 385 -11.68 2.36 -27.62
C PRO A 385 -10.95 3.13 -28.73
N ASN A 386 -10.64 2.42 -29.81
CA ASN A 386 -10.05 2.96 -31.04
C ASN A 386 -10.90 4.09 -31.64
#